data_AF-A0A9D4HAZ2-F1
#
_entry.id   AF-A0A9D4HAZ2-F1
#
_cell.length_a   1.000
_cell.length_b   1.000
_cell.length_c   1.000
_cell.angle_alpha   90.00
_cell.angle_beta   90.00
_cell.angle_gamma   90.00
#
_symmetry.space_group_name_H-M   'P 1'
#
loop_
_entity.id
_entity.type
_entity.pdbx_description
1 polymer ?
#
loop_
_entity_poly.entity_id
_entity_poly.type
_entity_poly.pdbx_seq_one_letter_code
_entity_poly.pdbx_strand_id
1 'polypeptide(L)' 'MKRVLIQRALLLIVCVLLPSATGNGRLLVPPQRSSLLREPQFYNNYAVYRNYDDHTLDCGGYWVRLSGRY' A
#
# COMPACT_ATOMS: atom_id res chain seq x y z
N MET A 1 -8.43 29.13 28.48
CA MET A 1 -9.34 28.61 27.42
C MET A 1 -8.79 28.77 26.00
N LYS A 2 -8.42 29.97 25.53
CA LYS A 2 -7.91 30.20 24.15
C LYS A 2 -6.65 29.39 23.78
N ARG A 3 -5.68 29.26 24.70
CA ARG A 3 -4.44 28.47 24.48
C ARG A 3 -4.71 26.98 24.22
N VAL A 4 -5.67 26.41 24.94
CA VAL A 4 -6.07 24.99 24.79
C VAL A 4 -6.76 24.76 23.44
N LEU A 5 -7.58 25.72 22.99
CA LEU A 5 -8.21 25.70 21.67
C LEU A 5 -7.18 25.73 20.54
N ILE A 6 -6.18 26.62 20.65
CA ILE A 6 -5.09 26.71 19.66
C ILE A 6 -4.30 25.40 19.59
N GLN A 7 -3.92 24.83 20.73
CA GLN A 7 -3.18 23.55 20.76
C GLN A 7 -3.97 22.40 20.14
N ARG A 8 -5.28 22.31 20.40
CA ARG A 8 -6.15 21.29 19.80
C ARG A 8 -6.30 21.46 18.29
N ALA A 9 -6.46 22.70 17.83
CA ALA A 9 -6.54 22.99 16.40
C ALA A 9 -5.23 22.62 15.68
N LEU A 10 -4.10 22.94 16.31
CA LEU A 10 -2.76 22.64 15.77
C LEU A 10 -2.53 21.12 15.70
N LEU A 11 -2.93 20.37 16.72
CA LEU A 11 -2.89 18.90 16.73
C LEU A 11 -3.75 18.31 15.60
N LEU A 12 -4.98 18.80 15.41
CA LEU A 12 -5.86 18.36 14.33
C LEU A 12 -5.26 18.60 12.95
N ILE A 13 -4.68 19.78 12.73
CA ILE A 13 -3.99 20.11 11.47
C ILE A 13 -2.84 19.15 11.23
N VAL A 14 -2.02 18.87 12.24
CA VAL A 14 -0.90 17.92 12.12
C VAL A 14 -1.41 16.51 11.81
N CYS A 15 -2.46 16.03 12.48
CA CYS A 15 -3.03 14.70 12.20
C CYS A 15 -3.63 14.55 10.80
N VAL A 16 -4.19 15.63 10.23
CA VAL A 16 -4.75 15.63 8.87
C VAL A 16 -3.64 15.73 7.81
N LEU A 17 -2.57 16.47 8.10
CA LEU A 17 -1.44 16.64 7.19
C LEU A 17 -0.42 15.51 7.26
N LEU A 18 -0.37 14.74 8.36
CA LEU A 18 0.38 13.51 8.42
C LEU A 18 -0.22 12.55 7.38
N PRO A 19 0.54 12.15 6.35
CA PRO A 19 0.01 11.31 5.31
C PRO A 19 -0.53 10.02 5.94
N SER A 20 -1.72 9.62 5.50
CA SER A 20 -2.24 8.26 5.68
C SER A 20 -1.10 7.29 5.35
N ALA A 21 -0.93 6.17 6.06
CA ALA A 21 0.14 5.22 5.79
C ALA A 21 0.21 4.89 4.28
N THR A 22 1.13 5.56 3.57
CA THR A 22 1.35 5.39 2.14
C THR A 22 2.57 4.49 2.02
N GLY A 23 2.37 3.26 1.59
CA GLY A 23 3.46 2.31 1.45
C GLY A 23 3.06 1.21 0.50
N ASN A 24 3.90 0.98 -0.50
CA ASN A 24 3.82 -0.23 -1.30
C ASN A 24 4.47 -1.36 -0.51
N GLY A 25 3.83 -2.51 -0.53
CA GLY A 25 4.23 -3.64 0.28
C GLY A 25 3.75 -4.93 -0.34
N ARG A 26 4.38 -6.03 0.06
CA ARG A 26 3.99 -7.37 -0.35
C ARG A 26 4.18 -8.34 0.81
N LEU A 27 3.38 -9.39 0.82
CA LEU A 27 3.60 -10.51 1.73
C LEU A 27 4.88 -11.26 1.30
N LEU A 28 5.87 -11.29 2.20
CA LEU A 28 7.15 -11.96 1.97
C LEU A 28 7.10 -13.42 2.37
N VAL A 29 6.48 -13.74 3.52
CA VAL A 29 6.43 -15.10 4.06
C VAL A 29 5.02 -15.42 4.56
N PRO A 30 4.32 -16.42 3.99
CA PRO A 30 4.67 -17.09 2.72
C PRO A 30 4.64 -16.10 1.54
N PRO A 31 5.40 -16.32 0.46
CA PRO A 31 5.39 -15.42 -0.69
C PRO A 31 3.99 -15.40 -1.33
N GLN A 32 3.43 -14.20 -1.53
CA GLN A 32 2.18 -14.06 -2.29
C GLN A 32 2.39 -14.50 -3.76
N ARG A 33 1.30 -14.87 -4.44
CA ARG A 33 1.32 -15.39 -5.82
C ARG A 33 2.05 -14.48 -6.81
N SER A 34 1.84 -13.17 -6.69
CA SER A 34 2.47 -12.19 -7.58
C SER A 34 3.98 -12.03 -7.33
N SER A 35 4.47 -12.48 -6.18
CA SER A 35 5.88 -12.39 -5.79
C SER A 35 6.67 -13.66 -6.08
N LEU A 36 6.02 -14.71 -6.60
CA LEU A 36 6.66 -16.02 -6.81
C LEU A 36 7.91 -15.93 -7.69
N LEU A 37 7.96 -14.98 -8.63
CA LEU A 37 9.14 -14.74 -9.47
C LEU A 37 10.42 -14.41 -8.67
N ARG A 38 10.29 -14.00 -7.40
CA ARG A 38 11.40 -13.62 -6.52
C ARG A 38 11.96 -14.80 -5.72
N GLU A 39 11.29 -15.94 -5.73
CA GLU A 39 11.75 -17.14 -5.06
C GLU A 39 12.65 -17.97 -6.00
N PRO A 40 13.82 -18.44 -5.53
CA PRO A 40 14.77 -19.18 -6.37
C PRO A 40 14.17 -20.39 -7.10
N GLN A 41 13.24 -21.08 -6.44
CA GLN A 41 12.54 -22.25 -6.98
C GLN A 41 11.64 -21.97 -8.19
N PHE A 42 11.30 -20.70 -8.46
CA PHE A 42 10.42 -20.30 -9.57
C PHE A 42 11.14 -19.51 -10.68
N TYR A 43 12.44 -19.24 -10.58
CA TYR A 43 13.16 -18.39 -11.56
C TYR A 43 13.06 -18.86 -13.01
N ASN A 44 13.05 -20.18 -13.23
CA ASN A 44 12.95 -20.79 -14.56
C ASN A 44 11.57 -21.40 -14.85
N ASN A 45 10.57 -21.10 -14.01
CA ASN A 45 9.23 -21.64 -14.21
C ASN A 45 8.41 -20.73 -15.14
N TYR A 46 8.22 -21.16 -16.39
CA TYR A 46 7.42 -20.44 -17.38
C TYR A 46 5.92 -20.33 -17.04
N ALA A 47 5.42 -21.14 -16.09
CA ALA A 47 4.06 -21.02 -15.58
C ALA A 47 3.90 -19.88 -14.57
N VAL A 48 4.99 -19.31 -14.07
CA VAL A 48 4.96 -18.16 -13.15
C VAL A 48 5.13 -16.88 -13.95
N TYR A 49 4.06 -16.07 -14.01
CA TYR A 49 4.13 -14.75 -14.61
C TYR A 49 5.02 -13.81 -13.79
N ARG A 50 5.88 -13.04 -14.47
CA ARG A 50 6.80 -12.10 -13.84
C ARG A 50 6.13 -10.73 -13.66
N ASN A 51 5.54 -10.51 -12.49
CA ASN A 51 5.07 -9.18 -12.09
C ASN A 51 6.14 -8.41 -11.30
N TYR A 52 6.88 -7.54 -11.97
CA TYR A 52 7.88 -6.69 -11.31
C TYR A 52 7.26 -5.65 -10.35
N ASP A 53 5.96 -5.38 -10.48
CA ASP A 53 5.19 -4.44 -9.68
C ASP A 53 4.32 -5.14 -8.62
N ASP A 54 4.77 -6.30 -8.13
CA ASP A 54 4.06 -7.11 -7.12
C ASP A 54 3.79 -6.40 -5.77
N HIS A 55 4.41 -5.25 -5.53
CA HIS A 55 4.26 -4.43 -4.34
C HIS A 55 3.12 -3.38 -4.41
N THR A 56 2.48 -3.20 -5.56
CA THR A 56 1.40 -2.19 -5.80
C THR A 56 0.03 -2.85 -5.99
N LEU A 57 -0.21 -4.02 -5.39
CA LEU A 57 -1.50 -4.70 -5.44
C LEU A 57 -2.53 -4.01 -4.50
N ASP A 58 -2.82 -2.75 -4.75
CA ASP A 58 -3.61 -1.83 -3.92
C ASP A 58 -5.09 -1.70 -4.38
N CYS A 59 -5.63 -2.79 -4.94
CA CYS A 59 -6.97 -2.87 -5.52
C CYS A 59 -7.19 -1.93 -6.73
N GLY A 60 -6.14 -1.68 -7.51
CA GLY A 60 -6.21 -0.87 -8.74
C GLY A 60 -6.03 0.64 -8.51
N GLY A 61 -5.55 1.03 -7.33
CA GLY A 61 -5.27 2.41 -6.99
C GLY A 61 -6.45 3.19 -6.41
N TYR A 62 -6.11 4.34 -5.84
CA TYR A 62 -7.04 5.24 -5.15
C TYR A 62 -8.28 5.58 -5.98
N TRP A 63 -8.09 5.94 -7.26
CA TRP A 63 -9.17 6.37 -8.14
C TRP A 63 -10.12 5.24 -8.53
N VAL A 64 -9.60 4.02 -8.73
CA VAL A 64 -10.43 2.84 -9.03
C VAL A 64 -11.28 2.49 -7.81
N ARG A 65 -10.70 2.47 -6.62
CA ARG A 65 -11.42 2.20 -5.37
C ARG A 65 -12.57 3.18 -5.11
N LEU A 66 -12.37 4.47 -5.40
CA LEU A 66 -13.41 5.49 -5.25
C LEU A 66 -14.54 5.38 -6.29
N SER A 67 -14.24 4.82 -7.46
CA SER A 67 -15.23 4.71 -8.55
C SER A 67 -16.32 3.67 -8.30
N GLY A 68 -16.17 2.81 -7.28
CA GLY A 68 -17.13 1.76 -6.96
C GLY A 68 -17.22 0.64 -8.01
N ARG A 69 -16.28 0.61 -8.97
CA ARG A 69 -16.20 -0.42 -10.00
C ARG A 69 -15.32 -1.56 -9.45
N TYR A 70 -15.97 -2.58 -8.90
CA TYR A 70 -15.33 -3.83 -8.48
C TYR A 70 -15.92 -4.98 -9.29
#